data_AF-A0A3N5E7W8-F1
#
_entry.id   AF-A0A3N5E7W8-F1
#
_cell.length_a   1.000
_cell.length_b   1.000
_cell.length_c   1.000
_cell.angle_alpha   90.00
_cell.angle_beta   90.00
_cell.angle_gamma   90.00
#
_symmetry.space_group_name_H-M   'P 1'
#
loop_
_entity.id
_entity.type
_entity.pdbx_description
1 polymer ?
#
loop_
_entity_poly.entity_id
_entity_poly.type
_entity_poly.pdbx_seq_one_letter_code
_entity_poly.pdbx_strand_id
1 'polypeptide(L)'
;MQQPVSSLFSAADRERITAAVRQAESKTSGEIVPYVIGRSDSYEEAEWRCGALLGTAALAAFSIIYSYTSIWLPLSVAELVIVALLA
;
A
#
# COMPACT_ATOMS: atom_id res chain seq x y z
N MET A 1 -24.40 -0.67 8.10
CA MET A 1 -23.80 -1.52 9.15
C MET A 1 -22.93 -2.55 8.43
N GLN A 2 -21.62 -2.59 8.69
CA GLN A 2 -20.74 -3.63 8.12
C GLN A 2 -21.20 -4.98 8.67
N GLN A 3 -21.28 -6.02 7.83
CA GLN A 3 -21.62 -7.36 8.32
C GLN A 3 -20.55 -7.82 9.33
N PRO A 4 -20.96 -8.53 10.41
CA PRO A 4 -19.99 -9.02 11.37
C PRO A 4 -19.03 -9.99 10.68
N VAL A 5 -17.72 -9.78 10.84
CA VAL A 5 -16.64 -10.61 10.26
C VAL A 5 -16.86 -12.11 10.53
N SER A 6 -17.57 -12.46 11.61
CA SER A 6 -17.93 -13.83 11.97
C SER A 6 -18.78 -14.57 10.93
N SER A 7 -19.50 -13.87 10.05
CA SER A 7 -20.31 -14.46 8.97
C SER A 7 -19.54 -14.69 7.66
N LEU A 8 -18.28 -14.27 7.57
CA LEU A 8 -17.47 -14.44 6.35
C LEU A 8 -17.04 -15.89 6.08
N PHE A 9 -17.00 -16.72 7.11
CA PHE A 9 -16.46 -18.09 7.02
C PHE A 9 -17.48 -19.13 7.47
N SER A 10 -17.77 -20.07 6.57
CA SER A 10 -18.50 -21.29 6.90
C SER A 10 -17.67 -22.21 7.81
N ALA A 11 -18.30 -23.26 8.34
CA ALA A 11 -17.60 -24.27 9.12
C ALA A 11 -16.49 -24.98 8.31
N ALA A 12 -16.77 -25.29 7.04
CA ALA A 12 -15.80 -25.90 6.13
C ALA A 12 -14.59 -24.98 5.85
N ASP A 13 -14.81 -23.66 5.77
CA ASP A 13 -13.72 -22.69 5.59
C ASP A 13 -12.81 -22.66 6.83
N ARG A 14 -13.41 -22.69 8.02
CA ARG A 14 -12.67 -22.70 9.29
C ARG A 14 -11.83 -23.96 9.45
N GLU A 15 -12.35 -25.11 9.02
CA GLU A 15 -11.60 -26.37 9.01
C GLU A 15 -10.41 -26.31 8.04
N ARG A 16 -10.61 -25.78 6.83
CA ARG A 16 -9.53 -25.57 5.85
C ARG A 16 -8.44 -24.63 6.37
N ILE A 17 -8.82 -23.52 7.01
CA ILE A 17 -7.88 -22.59 7.64
C ILE A 17 -7.08 -23.30 8.74
N THR A 18 -7.75 -24.07 9.60
CA THR A 18 -7.11 -24.81 10.70
C THR A 18 -6.11 -25.84 10.18
N ALA A 19 -6.47 -26.59 9.13
CA ALA A 19 -5.57 -27.56 8.52
C ALA A 19 -4.33 -26.90 7.90
N ALA A 20 -4.51 -25.76 7.23
CA ALA A 20 -3.41 -25.00 6.64
C ALA A 20 -2.45 -24.43 7.71
N VAL A 21 -2.99 -23.88 8.80
CA VAL A 21 -2.22 -23.40 9.94
C VAL A 21 -1.37 -24.53 10.52
N ARG A 22 -1.99 -25.67 10.87
CA ARG A 22 -1.27 -26.83 11.43
C ARG A 22 -0.17 -27.35 10.51
N GLN A 23 -0.44 -27.39 9.21
CA GLN A 23 0.56 -27.81 8.23
C GLN A 23 1.77 -26.85 8.19
N ALA A 24 1.54 -25.54 8.28
CA ALA A 24 2.61 -24.55 8.31
C ALA A 24 3.39 -24.61 9.62
N GLU A 25 2.69 -24.68 10.76
CA GLU A 25 3.31 -24.78 12.09
C GLU A 25 4.16 -26.05 12.23
N SER A 26 3.75 -27.19 11.65
CA SER A 26 4.54 -28.43 11.70
C SER A 26 5.95 -28.32 11.10
N LYS A 27 6.23 -27.26 10.34
CA LYS A 27 7.53 -26.99 9.71
C LYS A 27 8.37 -25.97 10.48
N THR A 28 7.82 -25.40 11.55
CA THR A 28 8.44 -24.33 12.32
C THR A 28 8.22 -24.54 13.82
N SER A 29 8.86 -23.76 14.68
CA SER A 29 8.51 -23.71 16.11
C SER A 29 7.58 -22.54 16.45
N GLY A 30 7.02 -21.88 15.43
CA GLY A 30 6.15 -20.72 15.59
C GLY A 30 4.67 -21.09 15.70
N GLU A 31 3.91 -20.21 16.32
CA GLU A 31 2.45 -20.25 16.36
C GLU A 31 1.88 -19.26 15.33
N ILE A 32 0.87 -19.68 14.58
CA ILE A 32 0.17 -18.86 13.59
C ILE A 32 -1.24 -18.63 14.11
N VAL A 33 -1.56 -17.36 14.41
CA VAL A 33 -2.88 -16.94 14.88
C VAL A 33 -3.58 -16.12 13.78
N PRO A 34 -4.55 -16.70 13.03
CA PRO A 34 -5.26 -15.97 11.99
C PRO A 34 -6.15 -14.87 12.60
N TYR A 35 -6.08 -13.67 12.05
CA TYR A 35 -6.90 -12.52 12.45
C TYR A 35 -7.51 -11.84 11.23
N VAL A 36 -8.80 -11.51 11.30
CA VAL A 36 -9.56 -10.91 10.20
C VAL A 36 -10.29 -9.68 10.70
N ILE A 37 -10.13 -8.57 9.99
CA ILE A 37 -10.77 -7.28 10.27
C ILE A 37 -11.39 -6.71 9.01
N GLY A 38 -12.47 -5.93 9.16
CA GLY A 38 -13.18 -5.35 8.02
C GLY A 38 -12.42 -4.21 7.34
N ARG A 39 -11.56 -3.51 8.07
CA ARG A 39 -10.73 -2.41 7.55
C ARG A 39 -9.45 -2.34 8.37
N SER A 40 -8.33 -2.14 7.69
CA SER A 40 -7.08 -1.74 8.33
C SER A 40 -7.20 -0.35 8.94
N ASP A 41 -6.45 -0.08 10.01
CA ASP A 41 -6.37 1.26 10.59
C ASP A 41 -5.72 2.26 9.62
N SER A 42 -5.78 3.55 9.93
CA SER A 42 -4.99 4.56 9.23
C SER A 42 -3.50 4.36 9.53
N TYR A 43 -2.68 4.33 8.48
CA TYR A 43 -1.23 4.29 8.57
C TYR A 43 -0.69 5.59 7.99
N GLU A 44 -0.28 6.51 8.85
CA GLU A 44 0.21 7.83 8.43
C GLU A 44 1.39 7.69 7.46
N GLU A 45 2.28 6.73 7.69
CA GLU A 45 3.42 6.46 6.83
C GLU A 45 3.00 5.99 5.44
N ALA A 46 1.84 5.32 5.31
CA ALA A 46 1.33 4.91 4.01
C ALA A 46 0.87 6.13 3.20
N GLU A 47 0.28 7.13 3.85
CA GLU A 47 -0.13 8.39 3.22
C GLU A 47 1.09 9.18 2.74
N TRP A 48 2.09 9.37 3.61
CA TRP A 48 3.34 10.06 3.24
C TRP A 48 4.07 9.37 2.09
N ARG A 49 4.21 8.04 2.13
CA ARG A 49 4.87 7.26 1.06
C ARG A 49 4.08 7.34 -0.25
N CYS A 50 2.76 7.28 -0.19
CA CYS A 50 1.91 7.41 -1.38
C CYS A 50 2.03 8.82 -1.97
N GLY A 51 2.00 9.85 -1.13
CA GLY A 51 2.19 11.25 -1.52
C GLY A 51 3.54 11.47 -2.20
N ALA A 52 4.64 11.00 -1.61
CA ALA A 52 5.97 11.10 -2.19
C ALA A 52 6.08 10.37 -3.54
N LEU A 53 5.54 9.15 -3.64
CA LEU A 53 5.55 8.37 -4.88
C LEU A 53 4.75 9.06 -5.99
N LEU A 54 3.51 9.44 -5.71
CA LEU A 54 2.63 10.07 -6.69
C LEU A 54 3.12 11.48 -7.06
N GLY A 55 3.62 12.24 -6.10
CA GLY A 55 4.26 13.53 -6.32
C GLY A 55 5.46 13.41 -7.26
N THR A 56 6.37 12.47 -6.99
CA THR A 56 7.54 12.20 -7.86
C THR A 56 7.12 11.72 -9.25
N ALA A 57 6.10 10.86 -9.35
CA ALA A 57 5.60 10.39 -10.65
C ALA A 57 4.98 11.53 -11.48
N ALA A 58 4.17 12.38 -10.86
CA ALA A 58 3.59 13.55 -11.50
C ALA A 58 4.72 14.49 -11.98
N LEU A 59 5.72 14.71 -11.14
CA LEU A 59 6.88 15.54 -11.45
C LEU A 59 7.65 15.06 -12.69
N ALA A 60 7.91 13.76 -12.75
CA ALA A 60 8.59 13.14 -13.88
C ALA A 60 7.77 13.31 -15.16
N ALA A 61 6.44 13.09 -15.08
CA ALA A 61 5.54 13.30 -16.21
C ALA A 61 5.56 14.75 -16.70
N PHE A 62 5.49 15.72 -15.80
CA PHE A 62 5.61 17.15 -16.14
C PHE A 62 6.95 17.48 -16.80
N SER A 63 8.05 16.93 -16.28
CA SER A 63 9.40 17.15 -16.82
C SER A 63 9.54 16.61 -18.25
N ILE A 64 8.96 15.44 -18.51
CA ILE A 64 8.91 14.84 -19.85
C ILE A 64 8.09 15.74 -20.78
N ILE A 65 6.86 16.11 -20.39
CA ILE A 65 5.99 16.96 -21.21
C ILE A 65 6.66 18.31 -21.53
N TYR A 66 7.27 18.95 -20.52
CA TYR A 66 8.02 20.19 -20.69
C TYR A 66 9.11 20.07 -21.76
N SER A 67 9.87 18.98 -21.71
CA SER A 67 10.98 18.72 -22.65
C SER A 67 10.52 18.63 -24.11
N TYR A 68 9.26 18.28 -24.37
CA TYR A 68 8.71 18.10 -25.73
C TYR A 68 7.79 19.23 -26.20
N THR A 69 7.32 20.12 -25.32
CA THR A 69 6.23 21.06 -25.66
C THR A 69 6.63 22.54 -25.68
N SER A 70 7.89 22.89 -25.33
CA SER A 70 8.35 24.30 -25.24
C SER A 70 7.45 25.19 -24.38
N ILE A 71 6.68 24.60 -23.46
CA ILE A 71 5.82 25.31 -22.53
C ILE A 71 6.72 25.96 -21.48
N TRP A 72 6.67 27.29 -21.33
CA TRP A 72 7.45 27.98 -20.30
C TRP A 72 6.81 27.75 -18.92
N LEU A 73 7.43 26.90 -18.10
CA LEU A 73 7.12 26.72 -16.68
C LEU A 73 8.19 27.46 -15.85
N PRO A 74 7.80 28.15 -14.76
CA PRO A 74 8.73 28.90 -13.92
C PRO A 74 9.63 28.01 -13.04
N LEU A 75 9.47 26.68 -13.12
CA LEU A 75 10.24 25.70 -12.36
C LEU A 75 10.92 24.71 -13.33
N SER A 76 12.23 24.60 -13.19
CA SER A 76 13.07 23.63 -13.89
C SER A 76 12.99 22.24 -13.25
N VAL A 77 13.42 21.20 -13.98
CA VAL A 77 13.49 19.81 -13.50
C VAL A 77 14.31 19.68 -12.21
N ALA A 78 15.33 20.53 -12.01
CA ALA A 78 16.17 20.51 -10.81
C ALA A 78 15.41 20.97 -9.56
N GLU A 79 14.63 22.06 -9.65
CA GLU A 79 13.82 22.57 -8.53
C GLU A 79 12.70 21.60 -8.17
N LEU A 80 12.15 20.96 -9.20
CA LEU A 80 11.17 19.90 -9.07
C LEU A 80 11.75 18.71 -8.27
N VAL A 81 12.95 18.23 -8.60
CA VAL A 81 13.62 17.13 -7.87
C VAL A 81 13.91 17.52 -6.42
N ILE A 82 14.31 18.77 -6.16
CA ILE A 82 14.56 19.26 -4.81
C ILE A 82 13.27 19.22 -3.96
N VAL A 83 12.13 19.66 -4.50
CA VAL A 83 10.85 19.60 -3.79
C VAL A 83 10.45 18.14 -3.49
N ALA A 84 10.65 17.22 -4.44
CA ALA A 84 10.35 15.80 -4.22
C ALA A 84 11.27 15.12 -3.19
N LEU A 85 12.50 15.61 -3.01
CA LEU A 85 13.44 15.08 -2.02
C LEU A 85 13.28 15.72 -0.62
N LEU A 86 12.65 16.89 -0.54
CA LEU A 86 12.43 17.63 0.71
C LEU A 86 11.00 17.51 1.27
N ALA A 87 10.07 16.96 0.49
CA ALA A 87 8.70 16.62 0.91
C ALA A 87 8.62 15.20 1.46
#